data_AF-A0A5B3GQK3-F1
#
_entry.id   AF-A0A5B3GQK3-F1
#
_cell.length_a   1.000
_cell.length_b   1.000
_cell.length_c   1.000
_cell.angle_alpha   90.00
_cell.angle_beta   90.00
_cell.angle_gamma   90.00
#
_symmetry.space_group_name_H-M   'P 1'
#
loop_
_entity.id
_entity.type
_entity.pdbx_description
1 polymer ?
#
loop_
_entity_poly.entity_id
_entity_poly.type
_entity_poly.pdbx_seq_one_letter_code
_entity_poly.pdbx_strand_id
1 'polypeptide(L)'
;MILTKGLLKLFGRAMVLGALLLVFGRCASSDDTTPANISALFLDTETATLAAKGYATDPRLVLTGPVGTAYTVTVTEGGSWCWTSRRTQATTKSAQLVAATEVIYLYLDKNETGASRRAAVDVVFDGGHEFTLTIDQADYSVPASMDHAWAELPAYVEALDYRYVTHYAPLSSTVTARNFTICYDTKKRIANWVAYPIHSCYRVGKYERSNAWKYDPEVPEEFQVDLSRGSYNGRPIRGHQCMSYHRYVSYSSLLNEQTFYSTNIMPQDPDFNSGSWGDLEDLTLKYISYPDTLYNVTGTYGVQGYTTDKEGNRVAIPQYCWKVLLRTKSGRTGKRIDQITDASQLAAIGYWAENSSTTTGNIKQYITSVADIEEKTGYKFFTMLDEDIAADVKAQNNPSDWGIN
;
A
#
# COMPACT_ATOMS: atom_id res chain seq x y z
N MET A 1 -32.61 22.47 30.43
CA MET A 1 -31.37 22.44 31.24
C MET A 1 -30.54 21.27 30.75
N ILE A 2 -29.58 21.46 29.84
CA ILE A 2 -28.21 21.97 30.05
C ILE A 2 -27.27 20.85 30.55
N LEU A 3 -26.37 20.44 29.63
CA LEU A 3 -24.97 19.93 29.76
C LEU A 3 -24.73 18.66 30.63
N THR A 4 -23.84 17.69 30.34
CA THR A 4 -22.64 17.63 29.47
C THR A 4 -22.09 16.19 29.32
N LYS A 5 -21.55 15.91 28.11
CA LYS A 5 -20.33 15.16 27.71
C LYS A 5 -19.66 14.12 28.65
N GLY A 6 -19.30 12.97 28.04
CA GLY A 6 -17.89 12.52 27.97
C GLY A 6 -17.53 11.14 28.57
N LEU A 7 -16.78 10.35 27.77
CA LEU A 7 -15.97 9.16 28.12
C LEU A 7 -16.69 7.82 28.40
N LEU A 8 -16.74 6.94 27.37
CA LEU A 8 -16.09 5.60 27.35
C LEU A 8 -16.44 4.91 26.01
N LYS A 9 -15.54 5.06 25.02
CA LYS A 9 -15.45 4.19 23.82
C LYS A 9 -14.10 3.49 23.88
N LEU A 10 -13.98 2.51 24.75
CA LEU A 10 -12.99 1.44 24.75
C LEU A 10 -13.74 0.23 25.34
N PHE A 11 -13.43 -0.99 24.92
CA PHE A 11 -14.15 -2.25 25.22
C PHE A 11 -15.31 -2.58 24.28
N GLY A 12 -14.96 -3.17 23.14
CA GLY A 12 -15.91 -3.80 22.26
C GLY A 12 -15.21 -4.60 21.17
N ARG A 13 -14.43 -5.61 21.57
CA ARG A 13 -13.98 -6.75 20.74
C ARG A 13 -13.10 -7.71 21.59
N ALA A 14 -13.70 -8.27 22.62
CA ALA A 14 -13.22 -9.46 23.30
C ALA A 14 -14.46 -10.34 23.52
N MET A 15 -14.63 -11.33 22.65
CA MET A 15 -15.52 -12.51 22.74
C MET A 15 -16.05 -12.84 21.35
N VAL A 16 -15.35 -13.73 20.63
CA VAL A 16 -15.78 -14.98 19.96
C VAL A 16 -14.43 -15.59 19.52
N LEU A 17 -13.94 -16.75 19.93
CA LEU A 17 -14.48 -18.10 19.76
C LEU A 17 -13.78 -19.02 20.77
N GLY A 18 -14.56 -19.80 21.50
CA GLY A 18 -14.13 -21.10 21.99
C GLY A 18 -14.81 -22.18 21.14
N ALA A 19 -14.03 -23.11 20.59
CA ALA A 19 -14.36 -24.53 20.41
C ALA A 19 -13.28 -25.24 19.57
N LEU A 20 -12.54 -26.12 20.26
CA LEU A 20 -11.85 -27.34 19.84
C LEU A 20 -11.52 -27.60 18.35
N LEU A 21 -10.27 -28.03 18.10
CA LEU A 21 -10.02 -29.36 17.52
C LEU A 21 -8.60 -29.89 17.76
N LEU A 22 -8.54 -31.19 18.05
CA LEU A 22 -7.42 -31.99 18.54
C LEU A 22 -6.33 -32.25 17.49
N VAL A 23 -5.06 -32.32 17.94
CA VAL A 23 -3.99 -33.07 17.26
C VAL A 23 -3.25 -33.93 18.32
N PHE A 24 -2.95 -35.17 17.94
CA PHE A 24 -2.55 -36.29 18.79
C PHE A 24 -1.18 -36.09 19.47
N GLY A 25 -1.15 -36.17 20.81
CA GLY A 25 0.05 -36.34 21.62
C GLY A 25 0.14 -37.76 22.19
N ARG A 26 1.29 -38.41 21.98
CA ARG A 26 1.66 -39.74 22.50
C ARG A 26 1.90 -39.66 24.02
N CYS A 27 1.42 -40.62 24.79
CA CYS A 27 1.45 -40.64 26.27
C CYS A 27 2.85 -40.57 26.90
N ALA A 28 3.01 -39.79 28.00
CA ALA A 28 3.46 -40.29 29.31
C ALA A 28 3.39 -39.24 30.45
N SER A 29 2.89 -39.74 31.60
CA SER A 29 2.90 -39.26 32.99
C SER A 29 2.12 -38.01 33.41
N SER A 30 1.35 -38.24 34.48
CA SER A 30 0.35 -37.40 35.13
C SER A 30 0.92 -36.27 35.96
N ASP A 31 0.44 -35.05 35.72
CA ASP A 31 0.15 -34.07 36.77
C ASP A 31 -1.06 -33.23 36.36
N ASP A 32 -2.02 -33.14 37.27
CA ASP A 32 -3.33 -32.54 37.08
C ASP A 32 -3.20 -31.01 37.18
N THR A 33 -2.99 -30.36 36.04
CA THR A 33 -3.21 -28.92 35.86
C THR A 33 -3.99 -28.74 34.56
N THR A 34 -5.07 -27.96 34.59
CA THR A 34 -5.81 -27.57 33.39
C THR A 34 -4.79 -27.07 32.35
N PRO A 35 -4.69 -27.66 31.15
CA PRO A 35 -3.64 -27.29 30.21
C PRO A 35 -3.74 -25.80 29.94
N ALA A 36 -2.65 -25.06 30.20
CA ALA A 36 -2.53 -23.70 29.70
C ALA A 36 -2.82 -23.76 28.19
N ASN A 37 -3.72 -22.90 27.70
CA ASN A 37 -4.01 -22.79 26.27
C ASN A 37 -2.76 -22.23 25.56
N ILE A 38 -1.78 -23.10 25.35
CA ILE A 38 -0.53 -22.80 24.65
C ILE A 38 -0.73 -23.16 23.18
N SER A 39 -0.46 -22.21 22.29
CA SER A 39 -0.58 -22.42 20.85
C SER A 39 0.37 -21.51 20.06
N ALA A 40 0.68 -21.94 18.84
CA ALA A 40 1.35 -21.14 17.83
C ALA A 40 0.63 -21.34 16.48
N LEU A 41 0.07 -20.28 15.90
CA LEU A 41 -0.67 -20.32 14.64
C LEU A 41 -0.33 -19.11 13.78
N PHE A 42 -0.47 -19.21 12.46
CA PHE A 42 -0.43 -18.03 11.60
C PHE A 42 -1.68 -17.18 11.83
N LEU A 43 -1.51 -15.87 12.01
CA LEU A 43 -2.61 -14.92 12.20
C LEU A 43 -3.58 -14.91 11.02
N ASP A 44 -3.05 -15.04 9.80
CA ASP A 44 -3.85 -14.86 8.58
C ASP A 44 -4.72 -16.07 8.24
N THR A 45 -4.32 -17.26 8.68
CA THR A 45 -5.05 -18.52 8.39
C THR A 45 -5.69 -19.13 9.62
N GLU A 46 -5.30 -18.71 10.82
CA GLU A 46 -5.65 -19.36 12.09
C GLU A 46 -5.27 -20.86 12.11
N THR A 47 -4.23 -21.25 11.34
CA THR A 47 -3.73 -22.63 11.26
C THR A 47 -2.20 -22.69 11.36
N ALA A 48 -1.65 -23.91 11.44
CA ALA A 48 -0.20 -24.15 11.40
C ALA A 48 0.41 -24.02 9.99
N THR A 49 -0.39 -23.71 8.97
CA THR A 49 0.03 -23.66 7.57
C THR A 49 -0.26 -22.31 6.94
N LEU A 50 0.65 -21.85 6.09
CA LEU A 50 0.50 -20.61 5.33
C LEU A 50 0.88 -20.84 3.86
N ALA A 51 -0.05 -20.53 2.95
CA ALA A 51 0.25 -20.38 1.53
C ALA A 51 0.72 -18.94 1.27
N ALA A 52 2.04 -18.73 1.27
CA ALA A 52 2.66 -17.43 1.02
C ALA A 52 2.77 -17.12 -0.47
N LYS A 53 2.68 -15.84 -0.79
CA LYS A 53 2.86 -15.34 -2.15
C LYS A 53 4.34 -15.32 -2.53
N GLY A 54 4.65 -15.38 -3.82
CA GLY A 54 6.04 -15.45 -4.30
C GLY A 54 6.87 -14.18 -4.11
N TYR A 55 6.25 -13.04 -3.78
CA TYR A 55 6.97 -11.82 -3.40
C TYR A 55 7.35 -11.80 -1.92
N ALA A 56 8.26 -10.89 -1.55
CA ALA A 56 8.66 -10.70 -0.16
C ALA A 56 7.45 -10.30 0.72
N THR A 57 7.24 -11.01 1.82
CA THR A 57 6.09 -10.83 2.73
C THR A 57 6.53 -10.99 4.19
N ASP A 58 5.71 -10.50 5.12
CA ASP A 58 6.01 -10.51 6.55
C ASP A 58 4.93 -11.28 7.34
N PRO A 59 4.90 -12.63 7.28
CA PRO A 59 3.92 -13.44 8.00
C PRO A 59 3.93 -13.20 9.51
N ARG A 60 2.77 -13.31 10.12
CA ARG A 60 2.58 -13.09 11.56
C ARG A 60 2.20 -14.39 12.25
N LEU A 61 3.01 -14.80 13.22
CA LEU A 61 2.72 -15.88 14.16
C LEU A 61 2.04 -15.31 15.39
N VAL A 62 0.97 -15.94 15.83
CA VAL A 62 0.28 -15.65 17.08
C VAL A 62 0.68 -16.71 18.09
N LEU A 63 1.43 -16.30 19.11
CA LEU A 63 1.78 -17.14 20.24
C LEU A 63 0.78 -16.88 21.36
N THR A 64 0.16 -17.93 21.89
CA THR A 64 -0.76 -17.84 23.03
C THR A 64 -0.18 -18.65 24.19
N GLY A 65 -0.24 -18.11 25.40
CA GLY A 65 0.24 -18.80 26.59
C GLY A 65 0.22 -17.90 27.83
N PRO A 66 0.62 -18.43 29.00
CA PRO A 66 0.76 -17.64 30.21
C PRO A 66 1.82 -16.53 30.06
N VAL A 67 1.53 -15.34 30.62
CA VAL A 67 2.52 -14.25 30.68
C VAL A 67 3.75 -14.72 31.46
N GLY A 68 4.94 -14.46 30.91
CA GLY A 68 6.22 -14.89 31.45
C GLY A 68 6.74 -16.23 30.93
N THR A 69 5.94 -17.02 30.20
CA THR A 69 6.42 -18.25 29.56
C THR A 69 7.48 -17.91 28.52
N ALA A 70 8.67 -18.52 28.62
CA ALA A 70 9.72 -18.35 27.63
C ALA A 70 9.38 -19.14 26.36
N TYR A 71 9.81 -18.62 25.22
CA TYR A 71 9.65 -19.26 23.92
C TYR A 71 10.90 -19.07 23.07
N THR A 72 11.11 -19.99 22.13
CA THR A 72 12.06 -19.87 21.04
C THR A 72 11.37 -20.19 19.72
N VAL A 73 11.50 -19.30 18.75
CA VAL A 73 11.07 -19.48 17.36
C VAL A 73 12.30 -19.74 16.51
N THR A 74 12.33 -20.84 15.76
CA THR A 74 13.46 -21.23 14.91
C THR A 74 12.96 -21.61 13.52
N VAL A 75 13.52 -20.97 12.49
CA VAL A 75 13.34 -21.39 11.08
C VAL A 75 14.26 -22.59 10.84
N THR A 76 13.67 -23.80 10.77
CA THR A 76 14.39 -25.07 10.62
C THR A 76 14.55 -25.50 9.16
N GLU A 77 13.69 -25.02 8.26
CA GLU A 77 13.82 -25.16 6.80
C GLU A 77 13.62 -23.79 6.14
N GLY A 78 14.39 -23.50 5.07
CA GLY A 78 14.26 -22.24 4.32
C GLY A 78 15.03 -21.04 4.87
N GLY A 79 15.99 -21.25 5.77
CA GLY A 79 16.75 -20.18 6.45
C GLY A 79 17.58 -19.24 5.56
N SER A 80 17.70 -19.53 4.25
CA SER A 80 18.30 -18.62 3.27
C SER A 80 17.33 -17.54 2.76
N TRP A 81 16.03 -17.64 3.06
CA TRP A 81 15.00 -16.72 2.58
C TRP A 81 13.84 -16.50 3.58
N CYS A 82 13.85 -17.16 4.73
CA CYS A 82 12.88 -17.00 5.81
C CYS A 82 13.61 -16.70 7.12
N TRP A 83 13.27 -15.60 7.79
CA TRP A 83 13.99 -15.10 8.96
C TRP A 83 13.06 -14.61 10.07
N THR A 84 13.56 -14.59 11.30
CA THR A 84 12.92 -13.95 12.47
C THR A 84 13.36 -12.50 12.66
N SER A 85 14.36 -12.06 11.89
CA SER A 85 14.88 -10.68 11.87
C SER A 85 15.28 -10.31 10.45
N ARG A 86 14.62 -9.29 9.90
CA ARG A 86 14.90 -8.76 8.56
C ARG A 86 16.31 -8.17 8.45
N ARG A 87 16.76 -7.44 9.48
CA ARG A 87 18.07 -6.77 9.53
C ARG A 87 19.25 -7.74 9.53
N THR A 88 19.19 -8.73 10.41
CA THR A 88 20.33 -9.63 10.65
C THR A 88 20.20 -10.94 9.89
N GLN A 89 19.07 -11.16 9.20
CA GLN A 89 18.70 -12.44 8.61
C GLN A 89 18.82 -13.60 9.62
N ALA A 90 18.53 -13.31 10.89
CA ALA A 90 18.58 -14.33 11.93
C ALA A 90 17.43 -15.31 11.71
N THR A 91 17.70 -16.59 11.89
CA THR A 91 16.70 -17.66 11.78
C THR A 91 16.15 -18.08 13.14
N THR A 92 16.55 -17.44 14.23
CA THR A 92 16.12 -17.78 15.59
C THR A 92 15.80 -16.51 16.39
N LYS A 93 14.75 -16.57 17.21
CA LYS A 93 14.37 -15.52 18.17
C LYS A 93 13.88 -16.16 19.47
N SER A 94 14.42 -15.74 20.61
CA SER A 94 13.99 -16.19 21.94
C SER A 94 13.59 -15.01 22.81
N ALA A 95 12.50 -15.15 23.57
CA ALA A 95 12.02 -14.14 24.53
C ALA A 95 11.04 -14.76 25.54
N GLN A 96 10.36 -13.93 26.32
CA GLN A 96 9.25 -14.31 27.20
C GLN A 96 7.97 -13.60 26.78
N LEU A 97 6.84 -14.27 26.87
CA LEU A 97 5.53 -13.68 26.59
C LEU A 97 5.26 -12.50 27.53
N VAL A 98 5.06 -11.30 26.99
CA VAL A 98 4.71 -10.11 27.78
C VAL A 98 3.19 -9.88 27.90
N ALA A 99 2.41 -10.64 27.13
CA ALA A 99 0.95 -10.66 27.15
C ALA A 99 0.45 -12.09 26.87
N ALA A 100 -0.82 -12.36 27.18
CA ALA A 100 -1.42 -13.69 26.95
C ALA A 100 -1.42 -14.12 25.47
N THR A 101 -1.30 -13.13 24.57
CA THR A 101 -1.15 -13.32 23.14
C THR A 101 -0.09 -12.33 22.63
N GLU A 102 0.88 -12.83 21.86
CA GLU A 102 1.96 -12.03 21.27
C GLU A 102 2.10 -12.33 19.78
N VAL A 103 2.39 -11.30 18.99
CA VAL A 103 2.60 -11.43 17.54
C VAL A 103 4.09 -11.42 17.24
N ILE A 104 4.57 -12.47 16.57
CA ILE A 104 5.94 -12.58 16.08
C ILE A 104 5.93 -12.48 14.56
N TYR A 105 6.78 -11.61 14.03
CA TYR A 105 6.96 -11.48 12.59
C TYR A 105 8.01 -12.49 12.09
N LEU A 106 7.68 -13.14 10.99
CA LEU A 106 8.64 -13.77 10.09
C LEU A 106 8.83 -12.86 8.88
N TYR A 107 9.97 -13.00 8.21
CA TYR A 107 10.33 -12.20 7.05
C TYR A 107 10.72 -13.12 5.91
N LEU A 108 9.95 -13.10 4.83
CA LEU A 108 10.21 -13.88 3.63
C LEU A 108 10.84 -13.00 2.56
N ASP A 109 11.86 -13.51 1.88
CA ASP A 109 12.35 -12.95 0.64
C ASP A 109 11.45 -13.33 -0.54
N LYS A 110 11.61 -12.66 -1.68
CA LYS A 110 10.99 -13.09 -2.94
C LYS A 110 11.51 -14.46 -3.39
N ASN A 111 10.67 -15.24 -4.06
CA ASN A 111 11.00 -16.56 -4.57
C ASN A 111 11.15 -16.52 -6.08
N GLU A 112 12.37 -16.38 -6.60
CA GLU A 112 12.64 -16.36 -8.05
C GLU A 112 13.22 -17.70 -8.54
N THR A 113 12.89 -18.80 -7.86
CA THR A 113 13.50 -20.10 -8.15
C THR A 113 12.87 -20.82 -9.35
N GLY A 114 11.76 -20.29 -9.90
CA GLY A 114 10.99 -20.93 -10.98
C GLY A 114 10.07 -22.06 -10.49
N ALA A 115 9.94 -22.23 -9.17
CA ALA A 115 9.11 -23.24 -8.53
C ALA A 115 8.68 -22.78 -7.14
N SER A 116 7.61 -23.38 -6.60
CA SER A 116 7.25 -23.18 -5.19
C SER A 116 8.34 -23.74 -4.27
N ARG A 117 8.53 -23.09 -3.11
CA ARG A 117 9.48 -23.51 -2.07
C ARG A 117 8.82 -23.53 -0.70
N ARG A 118 9.40 -24.28 0.25
CA ARG A 118 8.83 -24.49 1.59
C ARG A 118 9.79 -24.07 2.70
N ALA A 119 9.26 -23.46 3.75
CA ALA A 119 9.94 -23.25 5.02
C ALA A 119 9.18 -23.94 6.15
N ALA A 120 9.92 -24.33 7.18
CA ALA A 120 9.42 -24.90 8.43
C ALA A 120 9.91 -24.04 9.58
N VAL A 121 9.02 -23.75 10.53
CA VAL A 121 9.29 -22.92 11.70
C VAL A 121 8.82 -23.65 12.93
N ASP A 122 9.75 -23.93 13.84
CA ASP A 122 9.46 -24.56 15.12
C ASP A 122 9.33 -23.48 16.21
N VAL A 123 8.29 -23.62 17.03
CA VAL A 123 8.05 -22.80 18.21
C VAL A 123 8.08 -23.71 19.43
N VAL A 124 9.07 -23.51 20.29
CA VAL A 124 9.24 -24.26 21.54
C VAL A 124 8.98 -23.33 22.71
N PHE A 125 8.01 -23.68 23.56
CA PHE A 125 7.76 -23.02 24.84
C PHE A 125 8.43 -23.78 25.98
N ASP A 126 8.85 -23.05 27.01
CA ASP A 126 9.25 -23.65 28.30
C ASP A 126 8.10 -24.52 28.84
N GLY A 127 8.44 -25.74 29.27
CA GLY A 127 7.45 -26.76 29.64
C GLY A 127 7.24 -27.86 28.57
N GLY A 128 7.96 -27.80 27.45
CA GLY A 128 8.03 -28.88 26.46
C GLY A 128 6.91 -28.85 25.40
N HIS A 129 6.19 -27.73 25.27
CA HIS A 129 5.20 -27.55 24.22
C HIS A 129 5.89 -27.09 22.93
N GLU A 130 5.77 -27.88 21.87
CA GLU A 130 6.41 -27.64 20.59
C GLU A 130 5.38 -27.63 19.45
N PHE A 131 5.53 -26.69 18.52
CA PHE A 131 4.69 -26.54 17.35
C PHE A 131 5.55 -26.36 16.11
N THR A 132 5.30 -27.14 15.08
CA THR A 132 5.89 -26.93 13.75
C THR A 132 4.86 -26.27 12.84
N LEU A 133 5.24 -25.15 12.26
CA LEU A 133 4.46 -24.42 11.26
C LEU A 133 5.14 -24.51 9.91
N THR A 134 4.34 -24.55 8.83
CA THR A 134 4.86 -24.65 7.46
C THR A 134 4.40 -23.49 6.60
N ILE A 135 5.33 -22.96 5.79
CA ILE A 135 5.06 -21.91 4.81
C ILE A 135 5.35 -22.48 3.42
N ASP A 136 4.34 -22.53 2.57
CA ASP A 136 4.48 -22.83 1.15
C ASP A 136 4.48 -21.52 0.36
N GLN A 137 5.64 -21.12 -0.16
CA GLN A 137 5.78 -19.91 -0.95
C GLN A 137 5.74 -20.24 -2.44
N ALA A 138 4.76 -19.68 -3.16
CA ALA A 138 4.69 -19.81 -4.62
C ALA A 138 5.92 -19.19 -5.31
N ASP A 139 6.16 -19.52 -6.58
CA ASP A 139 7.13 -18.79 -7.41
C ASP A 139 6.69 -17.34 -7.61
N TYR A 140 7.64 -16.43 -7.71
CA TYR A 140 7.41 -15.02 -7.93
C TYR A 140 6.97 -14.79 -9.36
N SER A 141 5.68 -14.46 -9.53
CA SER A 141 5.17 -13.92 -10.78
C SER A 141 4.47 -12.60 -10.52
N VAL A 142 4.96 -11.52 -11.11
CA VAL A 142 4.22 -10.27 -11.21
C VAL A 142 3.65 -10.12 -12.62
N PRO A 143 2.49 -9.46 -12.77
CA PRO A 143 2.00 -9.08 -14.09
C PRO A 143 3.07 -8.26 -14.83
N ALA A 144 3.13 -8.37 -16.16
CA ALA A 144 4.11 -7.63 -16.98
C ALA A 144 4.10 -6.10 -16.71
N SER A 145 2.94 -5.54 -16.33
CA SER A 145 2.80 -4.14 -15.93
C SER A 145 3.57 -3.76 -14.66
N MET A 146 3.98 -4.73 -13.86
CA MET A 146 4.72 -4.60 -12.59
C MET A 146 6.14 -5.19 -12.66
N ASP A 147 6.54 -5.74 -13.82
CA ASP A 147 7.86 -6.36 -14.03
C ASP A 147 8.99 -5.32 -14.20
N HIS A 148 8.63 -4.05 -14.44
CA HIS A 148 9.60 -2.97 -14.48
C HIS A 148 9.72 -2.30 -13.12
N ALA A 149 10.95 -2.20 -12.60
CA ALA A 149 11.22 -1.43 -11.40
C ALA A 149 11.11 0.07 -11.71
N TRP A 150 9.96 0.69 -11.47
CA TRP A 150 9.85 2.15 -11.35
C TRP A 150 9.78 2.53 -9.88
N ALA A 151 10.45 3.61 -9.51
CA ALA A 151 10.72 3.88 -8.10
C ALA A 151 9.45 4.16 -7.27
N GLU A 152 8.42 4.74 -7.88
CA GLU A 152 7.15 4.99 -7.22
C GLU A 152 6.21 3.78 -7.21
N LEU A 153 6.50 2.68 -7.93
CA LEU A 153 5.60 1.54 -7.89
C LEU A 153 5.54 0.97 -6.47
N PRO A 154 4.34 0.86 -5.89
CA PRO A 154 4.16 0.06 -4.69
C PRO A 154 4.47 -1.41 -4.98
N ALA A 155 4.87 -2.17 -3.96
CA ALA A 155 4.99 -3.62 -4.05
C ALA A 155 3.68 -4.22 -4.60
N TYR A 156 3.81 -5.25 -5.43
CA TYR A 156 2.68 -5.99 -5.95
C TYR A 156 1.87 -6.62 -4.81
N VAL A 157 0.54 -6.53 -4.92
CA VAL A 157 -0.41 -7.14 -3.99
C VAL A 157 -1.35 -8.01 -4.81
N GLU A 158 -1.28 -9.32 -4.59
CA GLU A 158 -2.20 -10.23 -5.27
C GLU A 158 -3.58 -10.19 -4.60
N ALA A 159 -4.59 -9.76 -5.35
CA ALA A 159 -5.98 -9.85 -4.95
C ALA A 159 -6.86 -10.15 -6.16
N LEU A 160 -7.92 -10.94 -5.96
CA LEU A 160 -8.80 -11.43 -7.03
C LEU A 160 -9.42 -10.29 -7.86
N ASP A 161 -9.78 -9.21 -7.19
CA ASP A 161 -10.44 -8.03 -7.77
C ASP A 161 -9.44 -6.98 -8.27
N TYR A 162 -8.12 -7.20 -8.13
CA TYR A 162 -7.12 -6.21 -8.52
C TYR A 162 -6.66 -6.41 -9.96
N ARG A 163 -6.58 -5.32 -10.72
CA ARG A 163 -6.04 -5.29 -12.08
C ARG A 163 -4.94 -4.25 -12.15
N TYR A 164 -3.79 -4.68 -12.63
CA TYR A 164 -2.62 -3.83 -12.80
C TYR A 164 -2.49 -3.47 -14.27
N VAL A 165 -2.46 -2.17 -14.57
CA VAL A 165 -2.38 -1.67 -15.95
C VAL A 165 -1.35 -0.55 -16.00
N THR A 166 -0.50 -0.57 -17.03
CA THR A 166 0.47 0.49 -17.29
C THR A 166 0.17 1.13 -18.63
N HIS A 167 -0.03 2.45 -18.61
CA HIS A 167 -0.30 3.23 -19.80
C HIS A 167 0.97 3.90 -20.32
N TYR A 168 1.14 3.88 -21.63
CA TYR A 168 2.24 4.52 -22.33
C TYR A 168 1.72 5.52 -23.34
N ALA A 169 2.50 6.58 -23.60
CA ALA A 169 2.19 7.54 -24.65
C ALA A 169 3.47 8.11 -25.27
N PRO A 170 3.44 8.47 -26.57
CA PRO A 170 4.57 9.09 -27.23
C PRO A 170 4.80 10.51 -26.72
N LEU A 171 6.03 10.82 -26.32
CA LEU A 171 6.49 12.18 -26.04
C LEU A 171 6.99 12.89 -27.31
N SER A 172 7.50 12.11 -28.27
CA SER A 172 8.00 12.56 -29.56
C SER A 172 7.90 11.43 -30.59
N SER A 173 8.40 11.65 -31.80
CA SER A 173 8.49 10.63 -32.85
C SER A 173 9.42 9.44 -32.52
N THR A 174 10.29 9.59 -31.52
CA THR A 174 11.29 8.56 -31.15
C THR A 174 11.21 8.12 -29.70
N VAL A 175 10.44 8.82 -28.86
CA VAL A 175 10.35 8.54 -27.43
C VAL A 175 8.92 8.23 -27.05
N THR A 176 8.72 7.04 -26.50
CA THR A 176 7.50 6.65 -25.77
C THR A 176 7.84 6.55 -24.29
N ALA A 177 7.02 7.16 -23.45
CA ALA A 177 7.20 7.13 -22.01
C ALA A 177 5.99 6.50 -21.32
N ARG A 178 6.22 5.89 -20.16
CA ARG A 178 5.14 5.49 -19.27
C ARG A 178 4.43 6.72 -18.74
N ASN A 179 3.11 6.77 -18.85
CA ASN A 179 2.30 7.84 -18.30
C ASN A 179 2.04 7.64 -16.80
N PHE A 180 1.43 6.50 -16.47
CA PHE A 180 1.15 6.05 -15.11
C PHE A 180 0.89 4.54 -15.09
N THR A 181 0.97 3.95 -13.90
CA THR A 181 0.54 2.57 -13.61
C THR A 181 -0.58 2.63 -12.59
N ILE A 182 -1.61 1.80 -12.74
CA ILE A 182 -2.75 1.72 -11.81
C ILE A 182 -2.82 0.33 -11.17
N CYS A 183 -3.30 0.30 -9.92
CA CYS A 183 -3.90 -0.88 -9.30
C CYS A 183 -5.40 -0.61 -9.16
N TYR A 184 -6.18 -1.17 -10.08
CA TYR A 184 -7.61 -0.98 -10.18
C TYR A 184 -8.39 -2.06 -9.41
N ASP A 185 -9.36 -1.67 -8.60
CA ASP A 185 -10.27 -2.60 -7.91
C ASP A 185 -11.56 -2.74 -8.74
N THR A 186 -11.73 -3.89 -9.40
CA THR A 186 -12.87 -4.15 -10.29
C THR A 186 -14.21 -4.23 -9.55
N LYS A 187 -14.19 -4.54 -8.25
CA LYS A 187 -15.38 -4.62 -7.42
C LYS A 187 -15.83 -3.25 -6.92
N LYS A 188 -14.87 -2.39 -6.55
CA LYS A 188 -15.15 -1.01 -6.14
C LYS A 188 -15.30 -0.05 -7.32
N ARG A 189 -14.80 -0.45 -8.50
CA ARG A 189 -14.72 0.34 -9.74
C ARG A 189 -13.95 1.66 -9.60
N ILE A 190 -12.92 1.66 -8.75
CA ILE A 190 -12.00 2.78 -8.51
C ILE A 190 -10.58 2.23 -8.36
N ALA A 191 -9.54 3.01 -8.67
CA ALA A 191 -8.19 2.57 -8.38
C ALA A 191 -7.86 2.67 -6.89
N ASN A 192 -7.29 1.60 -6.35
CA ASN A 192 -6.67 1.64 -5.03
C ASN A 192 -5.51 2.62 -5.03
N TRP A 193 -4.71 2.62 -6.11
CA TRP A 193 -3.67 3.61 -6.35
C TRP A 193 -3.35 3.79 -7.84
N VAL A 194 -2.78 4.96 -8.14
CA VAL A 194 -2.20 5.36 -9.43
C VAL A 194 -0.81 5.93 -9.15
N ALA A 195 0.22 5.30 -9.71
CA ALA A 195 1.63 5.59 -9.50
C ALA A 195 2.24 6.21 -10.77
N TYR A 196 2.88 7.36 -10.63
CA TYR A 196 3.34 8.13 -11.77
C TYR A 196 4.46 9.14 -11.45
N PRO A 197 5.36 9.43 -12.41
CA PRO A 197 6.42 10.41 -12.21
C PRO A 197 5.92 11.82 -12.50
N ILE A 198 6.49 12.82 -11.85
CA ILE A 198 6.34 14.23 -12.20
C ILE A 198 7.72 14.73 -12.64
N HIS A 199 7.82 15.10 -13.91
CA HIS A 199 9.02 15.62 -14.54
C HIS A 199 8.64 16.49 -15.74
N SER A 200 9.49 17.46 -16.08
CA SER A 200 9.26 18.44 -17.15
C SER A 200 8.98 17.81 -18.53
N CYS A 201 9.50 16.62 -18.80
CA CYS A 201 9.27 15.93 -20.08
C CYS A 201 7.80 15.53 -20.34
N TYR A 202 6.96 15.47 -19.30
CA TYR A 202 5.52 15.21 -19.43
C TYR A 202 4.69 16.48 -19.63
N ARG A 203 5.35 17.66 -19.69
CA ARG A 203 4.72 18.97 -19.70
C ARG A 203 5.41 19.92 -20.68
N VAL A 204 5.24 19.65 -21.97
CA VAL A 204 5.91 20.40 -23.06
C VAL A 204 4.88 21.06 -23.96
N GLY A 205 4.99 22.39 -24.12
CA GLY A 205 4.13 23.16 -25.03
C GLY A 205 2.93 23.83 -24.37
N LYS A 206 1.89 24.08 -25.16
CA LYS A 206 0.65 24.71 -24.69
C LYS A 206 -0.26 23.65 -24.08
N TYR A 207 -0.72 23.89 -22.86
CA TYR A 207 -1.70 23.00 -22.21
C TYR A 207 -3.04 23.08 -22.93
N GLU A 208 -3.56 21.91 -23.32
CA GLU A 208 -4.91 21.74 -23.82
C GLU A 208 -5.56 20.58 -23.07
N ARG A 209 -6.64 20.88 -22.34
CA ARG A 209 -7.37 19.88 -21.55
C ARG A 209 -8.25 19.06 -22.49
N SER A 210 -7.97 17.77 -22.64
CA SER A 210 -8.66 16.91 -23.61
C SER A 210 -10.14 16.72 -23.27
N ASN A 211 -10.49 16.56 -21.99
CA ASN A 211 -11.85 16.18 -21.56
C ASN A 211 -12.37 14.92 -22.30
N ALA A 212 -11.45 14.05 -22.76
CA ALA A 212 -11.75 12.86 -23.54
C ALA A 212 -12.20 11.70 -22.63
N TRP A 213 -13.28 11.92 -21.89
CA TRP A 213 -13.87 10.95 -20.97
C TRP A 213 -14.27 9.67 -21.69
N LYS A 214 -13.64 8.55 -21.33
CA LYS A 214 -13.92 7.23 -21.92
C LYS A 214 -13.56 6.10 -20.97
N TYR A 215 -13.97 4.89 -21.33
CA TYR A 215 -13.43 3.69 -20.70
C TYR A 215 -11.93 3.56 -20.98
N ASP A 216 -11.22 2.97 -20.04
CA ASP A 216 -9.86 2.50 -20.23
C ASP A 216 -9.87 1.28 -21.15
N PRO A 217 -9.20 1.31 -22.31
CA PRO A 217 -9.19 0.17 -23.25
C PRO A 217 -8.48 -1.07 -22.69
N GLU A 218 -7.65 -0.93 -21.66
CA GLU A 218 -6.89 -2.03 -21.07
C GLU A 218 -7.65 -2.75 -19.94
N VAL A 219 -8.87 -2.27 -19.60
CA VAL A 219 -9.73 -2.89 -18.59
C VAL A 219 -11.09 -3.20 -19.23
N PRO A 220 -11.67 -4.40 -19.05
CA PRO A 220 -13.01 -4.69 -19.58
C PRO A 220 -14.06 -3.68 -19.09
N GLU A 221 -14.93 -3.23 -19.99
CA GLU A 221 -15.95 -2.19 -19.69
C GLU A 221 -16.88 -2.59 -18.53
N GLU A 222 -17.17 -3.87 -18.36
CA GLU A 222 -18.02 -4.40 -17.27
C GLU A 222 -17.50 -4.10 -15.86
N PHE A 223 -16.20 -3.81 -15.73
CA PHE A 223 -15.56 -3.44 -14.48
C PHE A 223 -15.45 -1.93 -14.28
N GLN A 224 -15.93 -1.12 -15.22
CA GLN A 224 -15.81 0.33 -15.20
C GLN A 224 -17.17 1.02 -15.04
N VAL A 225 -17.13 2.33 -14.87
CA VAL A 225 -18.30 3.23 -14.90
C VAL A 225 -18.19 4.14 -16.12
N ASP A 226 -19.31 4.48 -16.75
CA ASP A 226 -19.33 5.40 -17.88
C ASP A 226 -19.29 6.86 -17.41
N LEU A 227 -18.10 7.44 -17.51
CA LEU A 227 -17.90 8.86 -17.22
C LEU A 227 -18.01 9.74 -18.46
N SER A 228 -18.34 9.23 -19.65
CA SER A 228 -18.50 10.05 -20.85
C SER A 228 -19.76 10.93 -20.82
N ARG A 229 -20.85 10.42 -20.20
CA ARG A 229 -22.19 11.05 -20.21
C ARG A 229 -22.41 12.09 -19.12
N GLY A 230 -21.52 12.16 -18.13
CA GLY A 230 -21.65 13.08 -17.01
C GLY A 230 -20.80 12.65 -15.82
N SER A 231 -20.77 13.50 -14.79
CA SER A 231 -20.29 13.05 -13.49
C SER A 231 -21.25 12.00 -12.90
N TYR A 232 -20.84 11.42 -11.79
CA TYR A 232 -21.67 10.54 -10.97
C TYR A 232 -23.04 11.17 -10.64
N ASN A 233 -24.01 10.33 -10.29
CA ASN A 233 -25.27 10.81 -9.72
C ASN A 233 -25.04 11.36 -8.30
N GLY A 234 -25.87 12.34 -7.93
CA GLY A 234 -25.72 13.03 -6.65
C GLY A 234 -24.56 14.03 -6.63
N ARG A 235 -23.93 14.16 -5.45
CA ARG A 235 -22.93 15.19 -5.16
C ARG A 235 -21.51 14.91 -5.68
N PRO A 236 -20.99 13.66 -5.71
CA PRO A 236 -19.61 13.43 -6.10
C PRO A 236 -19.28 13.87 -7.53
N ILE A 237 -18.10 14.45 -7.69
CA ILE A 237 -17.55 14.87 -8.99
C ILE A 237 -16.46 13.91 -9.49
N ARG A 238 -16.12 14.02 -10.78
CA ARG A 238 -15.02 13.28 -11.42
C ARG A 238 -13.66 13.80 -10.90
N GLY A 239 -13.10 13.10 -9.91
CA GLY A 239 -11.81 13.42 -9.29
C GLY A 239 -10.64 12.67 -9.91
N HIS A 240 -9.58 13.36 -10.34
CA HIS A 240 -8.43 12.71 -10.98
C HIS A 240 -7.46 12.13 -9.94
N GLN A 241 -6.96 10.92 -10.17
CA GLN A 241 -5.83 10.36 -9.39
C GLN A 241 -4.47 10.71 -10.02
N CYS A 242 -4.35 10.71 -11.35
CA CYS A 242 -3.28 11.34 -12.13
C CYS A 242 -3.81 12.58 -12.88
N MET A 243 -3.19 13.75 -12.70
CA MET A 243 -3.77 15.03 -13.10
C MET A 243 -3.55 15.31 -14.59
N SER A 244 -4.60 15.75 -15.28
CA SER A 244 -4.52 16.28 -16.65
C SER A 244 -3.44 17.37 -16.80
N TYR A 245 -3.33 18.30 -15.83
CA TYR A 245 -2.38 19.42 -15.94
C TYR A 245 -0.91 19.00 -15.87
N HIS A 246 -0.60 17.80 -15.38
CA HIS A 246 0.75 17.23 -15.35
C HIS A 246 1.10 16.42 -16.59
N ARG A 247 0.18 16.31 -17.55
CA ARG A 247 0.24 15.37 -18.67
C ARG A 247 -0.16 16.03 -19.98
N TYR A 248 0.80 16.67 -20.64
CA TYR A 248 0.62 17.18 -22.00
C TYR A 248 1.95 17.38 -22.72
N VAL A 249 1.97 17.04 -24.00
CA VAL A 249 3.07 17.34 -24.92
C VAL A 249 2.48 17.82 -26.24
N SER A 250 3.13 18.75 -26.93
CA SER A 250 2.67 19.23 -28.24
C SER A 250 2.57 18.12 -29.30
N TYR A 251 3.31 17.02 -29.14
CA TYR A 251 3.38 15.94 -30.12
C TYR A 251 2.12 15.06 -30.14
N SER A 252 1.50 14.83 -28.97
CA SER A 252 0.38 13.90 -28.83
C SER A 252 -0.53 14.29 -27.67
N SER A 253 -1.85 14.27 -27.91
CA SER A 253 -2.87 14.42 -26.88
C SER A 253 -3.00 13.19 -25.97
N LEU A 254 -2.44 12.04 -26.36
CA LEU A 254 -2.70 10.75 -25.70
C LEU A 254 -2.33 10.74 -24.22
N LEU A 255 -1.23 11.39 -23.84
CA LEU A 255 -0.84 11.56 -22.42
C LEU A 255 -1.98 12.18 -21.61
N ASN A 256 -2.59 13.23 -22.16
CA ASN A 256 -3.66 13.96 -21.49
C ASN A 256 -4.96 13.15 -21.51
N GLU A 257 -5.33 12.58 -22.66
CA GLU A 257 -6.53 11.75 -22.82
C GLU A 257 -6.55 10.57 -21.85
N GLN A 258 -5.41 9.91 -21.64
CA GLN A 258 -5.28 8.81 -20.67
C GLN A 258 -5.66 9.23 -19.25
N THR A 259 -5.46 10.49 -18.85
CA THR A 259 -5.91 10.96 -17.52
C THR A 259 -7.43 11.04 -17.37
N PHE A 260 -8.19 10.98 -18.47
CA PHE A 260 -9.65 10.98 -18.50
C PHE A 260 -10.25 9.58 -18.62
N TYR A 261 -9.42 8.53 -18.55
CA TYR A 261 -9.90 7.15 -18.48
C TYR A 261 -10.60 6.91 -17.15
N SER A 262 -11.74 6.24 -17.19
CA SER A 262 -12.59 6.04 -16.01
C SER A 262 -11.87 5.31 -14.85
N THR A 263 -10.85 4.51 -15.17
CA THR A 263 -9.98 3.82 -14.18
C THR A 263 -9.06 4.75 -13.38
N ASN A 264 -8.77 5.97 -13.88
CA ASN A 264 -7.98 7.00 -13.19
C ASN A 264 -8.85 7.99 -12.38
N ILE A 265 -10.17 7.78 -12.36
CA ILE A 265 -11.13 8.72 -11.77
C ILE A 265 -11.80 8.12 -10.54
N MET A 266 -11.84 8.89 -9.46
CA MET A 266 -12.51 8.54 -8.21
C MET A 266 -13.64 9.54 -7.89
N PRO A 267 -14.77 9.10 -7.30
CA PRO A 267 -15.78 10.02 -6.79
C PRO A 267 -15.21 10.91 -5.67
N GLN A 268 -15.01 12.20 -5.97
CA GLN A 268 -14.57 13.17 -4.96
C GLN A 268 -15.73 14.08 -4.54
N ASP A 269 -15.73 14.47 -3.28
CA ASP A 269 -16.49 15.63 -2.84
C ASP A 269 -15.97 16.89 -3.58
N PRO A 270 -16.86 17.74 -4.14
CA PRO A 270 -16.42 18.92 -4.88
C PRO A 270 -15.60 19.89 -4.03
N ASP A 271 -15.96 20.07 -2.75
CA ASP A 271 -15.28 21.01 -1.85
C ASP A 271 -13.90 20.47 -1.43
N PHE A 272 -13.76 19.14 -1.32
CA PHE A 272 -12.47 18.47 -1.15
C PHE A 272 -11.59 18.64 -2.39
N ASN A 273 -12.13 18.31 -3.57
CA ASN A 273 -11.40 18.34 -4.84
C ASN A 273 -10.83 19.73 -5.17
N SER A 274 -11.63 20.79 -5.04
CA SER A 274 -11.15 22.16 -5.28
C SER A 274 -10.44 22.78 -4.08
N GLY A 275 -10.53 22.15 -2.91
CA GLY A 275 -9.97 22.66 -1.67
C GLY A 275 -8.66 21.98 -1.31
N SER A 276 -8.69 21.20 -0.22
CA SER A 276 -7.49 20.57 0.35
C SER A 276 -6.74 19.66 -0.64
N TRP A 277 -7.45 19.02 -1.58
CA TRP A 277 -6.83 18.22 -2.63
C TRP A 277 -6.14 19.10 -3.69
N GLY A 278 -6.79 20.19 -4.11
CA GLY A 278 -6.23 21.17 -5.03
C GLY A 278 -4.96 21.82 -4.49
N ASP A 279 -4.94 22.17 -3.20
CA ASP A 279 -3.75 22.72 -2.53
C ASP A 279 -2.54 21.75 -2.61
N LEU A 280 -2.79 20.44 -2.49
CA LEU A 280 -1.76 19.42 -2.63
C LEU A 280 -1.31 19.25 -4.08
N GLU A 281 -2.22 19.30 -5.04
CA GLU A 281 -1.87 19.24 -6.46
C GLU A 281 -0.99 20.45 -6.85
N ASP A 282 -1.34 21.65 -6.41
CA ASP A 282 -0.54 22.86 -6.58
C ASP A 282 0.84 22.77 -5.92
N LEU A 283 0.93 22.13 -4.74
CA LEU A 283 2.22 21.85 -4.11
C LEU A 283 3.09 20.95 -5.01
N THR A 284 2.55 19.83 -5.49
CA THR A 284 3.31 18.89 -6.32
C THR A 284 3.73 19.50 -7.65
N LEU A 285 2.93 20.41 -8.21
CA LEU A 285 3.24 21.12 -9.44
C LEU A 285 4.53 21.95 -9.35
N LYS A 286 4.87 22.49 -8.17
CA LYS A 286 6.12 23.27 -7.98
C LYS A 286 7.36 22.45 -8.35
N TYR A 287 7.32 21.14 -8.14
CA TYR A 287 8.45 20.25 -8.37
C TYR A 287 8.69 19.90 -9.83
N ILE A 288 7.74 20.19 -10.73
CA ILE A 288 7.93 19.91 -12.16
C ILE A 288 9.03 20.79 -12.80
N SER A 289 9.38 21.89 -12.15
CA SER A 289 10.46 22.79 -12.57
C SER A 289 11.85 22.28 -12.18
N TYR A 290 11.94 21.26 -11.34
CA TYR A 290 13.20 20.67 -10.94
C TYR A 290 13.69 19.67 -12.00
N PRO A 291 15.02 19.59 -12.24
CA PRO A 291 15.59 18.60 -13.14
C PRO A 291 15.39 17.15 -12.71
N ASP A 292 15.39 16.86 -11.40
CA ASP A 292 15.14 15.51 -10.91
C ASP A 292 13.63 15.20 -10.88
N THR A 293 13.30 13.90 -10.93
CA THR A 293 11.91 13.44 -10.90
C THR A 293 11.33 13.51 -9.48
N LEU A 294 10.09 13.99 -9.37
CA LEU A 294 9.23 13.75 -8.21
C LEU A 294 8.43 12.46 -8.44
N TYR A 295 8.60 11.49 -7.55
CA TYR A 295 7.89 10.22 -7.55
C TYR A 295 6.60 10.35 -6.78
N ASN A 296 5.46 10.01 -7.38
CA ASN A 296 4.13 10.23 -6.80
C ASN A 296 3.27 8.97 -6.89
N VAL A 297 2.63 8.62 -5.79
CA VAL A 297 1.54 7.63 -5.79
C VAL A 297 0.33 8.27 -5.15
N THR A 298 -0.78 8.24 -5.86
CA THR A 298 -2.08 8.71 -5.38
C THR A 298 -2.99 7.54 -5.16
N GLY A 299 -3.77 7.52 -4.08
CA GLY A 299 -4.69 6.42 -3.85
C GLY A 299 -5.89 6.75 -2.98
N THR A 300 -6.71 5.72 -2.79
CA THR A 300 -7.93 5.77 -2.01
C THR A 300 -7.86 4.79 -0.85
N TYR A 301 -8.59 5.05 0.22
CA TYR A 301 -8.72 4.12 1.34
C TYR A 301 -10.11 4.20 1.99
N GLY A 302 -10.64 3.04 2.38
CA GLY A 302 -11.98 2.91 2.94
C GLY A 302 -13.09 3.21 1.93
N VAL A 303 -14.32 2.85 2.28
CA VAL A 303 -15.53 3.14 1.49
C VAL A 303 -16.56 3.77 2.41
N GLN A 304 -16.91 5.04 2.16
CA GLN A 304 -17.91 5.76 2.95
C GLN A 304 -19.33 5.68 2.36
N GLY A 305 -19.45 5.19 1.14
CA GLY A 305 -20.72 5.10 0.44
C GLY A 305 -20.54 4.64 -1.00
N TYR A 306 -21.62 4.70 -1.76
CA TYR A 306 -21.62 4.37 -3.18
C TYR A 306 -22.46 5.38 -3.95
N THR A 307 -22.07 5.63 -5.18
CA THR A 307 -22.85 6.36 -6.17
C THR A 307 -22.96 5.52 -7.44
N THR A 308 -23.57 6.06 -8.48
CA THR A 308 -23.63 5.46 -9.80
C THR A 308 -23.17 6.44 -10.87
N ASP A 309 -22.79 5.93 -12.03
CA ASP A 309 -22.79 6.73 -13.26
C ASP A 309 -24.22 7.03 -13.74
N LYS A 310 -24.35 7.56 -14.95
CA LYS A 310 -25.64 7.90 -15.56
C LYS A 310 -26.46 6.68 -16.03
N GLU A 311 -25.85 5.50 -16.11
CA GLU A 311 -26.50 4.25 -16.52
C GLU A 311 -26.88 3.36 -15.32
N GLY A 312 -26.51 3.77 -14.11
CA GLY A 312 -26.82 3.04 -12.87
C GLY A 312 -25.73 2.08 -12.42
N ASN A 313 -24.58 2.07 -13.10
CA ASN A 313 -23.41 1.29 -12.70
C ASN A 313 -22.85 1.83 -11.39
N ARG A 314 -22.78 0.96 -10.39
CA ARG A 314 -22.37 1.31 -9.02
C ARG A 314 -20.85 1.47 -8.91
N VAL A 315 -20.42 2.48 -8.16
CA VAL A 315 -19.02 2.79 -7.86
C VAL A 315 -18.85 3.23 -6.41
N ALA A 316 -17.76 2.81 -5.78
CA ALA A 316 -17.46 3.15 -4.40
C ALA A 316 -17.04 4.62 -4.27
N ILE A 317 -17.50 5.28 -3.19
CA ILE A 317 -17.02 6.59 -2.77
C ILE A 317 -15.93 6.36 -1.72
N PRO A 318 -14.68 6.76 -1.98
CA PRO A 318 -13.60 6.56 -1.02
C PRO A 318 -13.83 7.40 0.24
N GLN A 319 -13.51 6.84 1.40
CA GLN A 319 -13.58 7.56 2.68
C GLN A 319 -12.39 8.50 2.83
N TYR A 320 -11.19 8.04 2.46
CA TYR A 320 -9.96 8.80 2.49
C TYR A 320 -9.31 8.81 1.10
N CYS A 321 -8.66 9.92 0.78
CA CYS A 321 -7.76 10.04 -0.36
C CYS A 321 -6.37 10.37 0.17
N TRP A 322 -5.35 9.79 -0.45
CA TRP A 322 -3.97 9.93 0.00
C TRP A 322 -3.00 10.10 -1.16
N LYS A 323 -1.85 10.70 -0.86
CA LYS A 323 -0.67 10.68 -1.74
C LYS A 323 0.58 10.35 -0.94
N VAL A 324 1.53 9.65 -1.55
CA VAL A 324 2.91 9.55 -1.06
C VAL A 324 3.85 10.12 -2.11
N LEU A 325 4.84 10.87 -1.65
CA LEU A 325 5.78 11.58 -2.51
C LEU A 325 7.21 11.25 -2.09
N LEU A 326 8.11 11.10 -3.07
CA LEU A 326 9.55 10.94 -2.87
C LEU A 326 10.31 11.80 -3.88
N ARG A 327 11.35 12.48 -3.43
CA ARG A 327 12.27 13.24 -4.28
C ARG A 327 13.66 13.31 -3.68
N THR A 328 14.64 13.69 -4.50
CA THR A 328 15.91 14.21 -3.97
C THR A 328 15.68 15.60 -3.37
N LYS A 329 16.34 15.94 -2.26
CA LYS A 329 16.22 17.24 -1.60
C LYS A 329 16.74 18.39 -2.48
N SER A 330 17.87 18.17 -3.16
CA SER A 330 18.45 19.17 -4.06
C SER A 330 17.64 19.35 -5.35
N GLY A 331 16.92 18.31 -5.77
CA GLY A 331 16.14 18.26 -7.00
C GLY A 331 16.96 18.42 -8.29
N ARG A 332 18.29 18.29 -8.23
CA ARG A 332 19.20 18.46 -9.37
C ARG A 332 20.43 17.55 -9.30
N THR A 333 20.29 16.38 -8.69
CA THR A 333 21.36 15.39 -8.56
C THR A 333 21.76 14.81 -9.90
N GLY A 334 20.84 14.74 -10.88
CA GLY A 334 21.04 14.03 -12.14
C GLY A 334 21.19 12.51 -11.98
N LYS A 335 20.90 11.98 -10.78
CA LYS A 335 20.99 10.57 -10.45
C LYS A 335 19.61 9.94 -10.46
N ARG A 336 19.55 8.66 -10.81
CA ARG A 336 18.36 7.85 -10.50
C ARG A 336 18.24 7.71 -8.98
N ILE A 337 17.02 7.52 -8.49
CA ILE A 337 16.77 7.53 -7.05
C ILE A 337 17.41 6.32 -6.34
N ASP A 338 17.55 5.19 -7.03
CA ASP A 338 18.26 3.98 -6.60
C ASP A 338 19.78 4.13 -6.53
N GLN A 339 20.32 5.25 -7.02
CA GLN A 339 21.74 5.60 -6.90
C GLN A 339 22.01 6.51 -5.69
N ILE A 340 20.98 6.87 -4.93
CA ILE A 340 21.11 7.68 -3.72
C ILE A 340 21.26 6.74 -2.53
N THR A 341 22.47 6.65 -1.99
CA THR A 341 22.83 5.75 -0.88
C THR A 341 22.78 6.44 0.50
N ASP A 342 22.16 7.62 0.59
CA ASP A 342 22.13 8.45 1.79
C ASP A 342 20.73 9.08 1.93
N ALA A 343 19.97 8.61 2.92
CA ALA A 343 18.60 9.04 3.17
C ALA A 343 18.49 10.56 3.44
N SER A 344 19.55 11.21 3.92
CA SER A 344 19.55 12.65 4.16
C SER A 344 19.45 13.49 2.87
N GLN A 345 19.78 12.88 1.72
CA GLN A 345 19.63 13.49 0.39
C GLN A 345 18.23 13.31 -0.20
N LEU A 346 17.37 12.53 0.46
CA LEU A 346 16.00 12.25 0.04
C LEU A 346 15.00 12.92 0.96
N ALA A 347 13.85 13.28 0.39
CA ALA A 347 12.69 13.69 1.14
C ALA A 347 11.51 12.82 0.72
N ALA A 348 10.79 12.26 1.71
CA ALA A 348 9.48 11.66 1.51
C ALA A 348 8.43 12.32 2.41
N ILE A 349 7.18 12.32 1.97
CA ILE A 349 6.04 12.85 2.72
C ILE A 349 4.76 12.14 2.30
N GLY A 350 3.86 11.97 3.25
CA GLY A 350 2.51 11.49 3.04
C GLY A 350 1.50 12.62 3.15
N TYR A 351 0.39 12.50 2.42
CA TYR A 351 -0.82 13.27 2.60
C TYR A 351 -1.97 12.32 2.80
N TRP A 352 -2.80 12.55 3.82
CA TRP A 352 -3.95 11.73 4.17
C TRP A 352 -5.11 12.62 4.60
N ALA A 353 -6.19 12.63 3.82
CA ALA A 353 -7.37 13.43 4.11
C ALA A 353 -8.66 12.64 3.89
N GLU A 354 -9.70 12.98 4.65
CA GLU A 354 -11.03 12.49 4.37
C GLU A 354 -11.52 13.11 3.05
N ASN A 355 -12.25 12.33 2.26
CA ASN A 355 -12.87 12.84 1.05
C ASN A 355 -13.93 13.91 1.37
N SER A 356 -14.29 14.15 2.64
CA SER A 356 -15.13 15.26 3.10
C SER A 356 -14.34 16.47 3.64
N SER A 357 -13.01 16.47 3.54
CA SER A 357 -12.15 17.51 4.12
C SER A 357 -12.17 18.81 3.30
N THR A 358 -12.98 19.77 3.72
CA THR A 358 -13.19 21.04 2.99
C THR A 358 -12.23 22.17 3.36
N THR A 359 -11.29 21.96 4.29
CA THR A 359 -10.37 23.04 4.72
C THR A 359 -9.35 23.38 3.64
N THR A 360 -9.27 24.65 3.27
CA THR A 360 -8.31 25.19 2.29
C THR A 360 -7.20 25.98 2.98
N GLY A 361 -6.05 26.11 2.31
CA GLY A 361 -4.92 26.93 2.76
C GLY A 361 -4.16 26.39 3.97
N ASN A 362 -4.50 25.20 4.47
CA ASN A 362 -3.81 24.54 5.57
C ASN A 362 -3.55 23.07 5.25
N ILE A 363 -2.66 22.83 4.28
CA ILE A 363 -2.26 21.48 3.86
C ILE A 363 -1.58 20.70 5.01
N LYS A 364 -0.90 21.42 5.91
CA LYS A 364 -0.08 20.85 7.01
C LYS A 364 -0.86 19.90 7.92
N GLN A 365 -2.15 20.14 8.12
CA GLN A 365 -3.00 19.30 8.97
C GLN A 365 -3.24 17.88 8.41
N TYR A 366 -3.03 17.70 7.09
CA TYR A 366 -3.21 16.43 6.39
C TYR A 366 -1.89 15.71 6.11
N ILE A 367 -0.78 16.30 6.52
CA ILE A 367 0.55 15.75 6.28
C ILE A 367 0.85 14.66 7.31
N THR A 368 1.39 13.55 6.82
CA THR A 368 1.89 12.43 7.63
C THR A 368 3.17 11.86 7.02
N SER A 369 3.74 10.83 7.64
CA SER A 369 4.87 10.09 7.07
C SER A 369 4.38 9.07 6.04
N VAL A 370 5.27 8.63 5.15
CA VAL A 370 4.94 7.54 4.21
C VAL A 370 4.75 6.23 4.97
N ALA A 371 5.55 6.00 6.03
CA ALA A 371 5.40 4.83 6.90
C ALA A 371 4.01 4.73 7.55
N ASP A 372 3.40 5.85 7.97
CA ASP A 372 2.04 5.87 8.51
C ASP A 372 0.99 5.50 7.45
N ILE A 373 1.21 5.86 6.18
CA ILE A 373 0.33 5.43 5.07
C ILE A 373 0.54 3.94 4.75
N GLU A 374 1.79 3.43 4.80
CA GLU A 374 2.06 1.98 4.69
C GLU A 374 1.32 1.20 5.79
N GLU A 375 1.36 1.67 7.04
CA GLU A 375 0.65 1.05 8.16
C GLU A 375 -0.87 1.02 7.96
N LYS A 376 -1.47 2.12 7.47
CA LYS A 376 -2.92 2.18 7.24
C LYS A 376 -3.37 1.33 6.06
N THR A 377 -2.58 1.30 4.99
CA THR A 377 -3.01 0.72 3.70
C THR A 377 -2.54 -0.72 3.48
N GLY A 378 -1.47 -1.13 4.16
CA GLY A 378 -0.77 -2.39 3.90
C GLY A 378 0.10 -2.38 2.63
N TYR A 379 0.19 -1.26 1.91
CA TYR A 379 1.09 -1.14 0.76
C TYR A 379 2.53 -0.90 1.21
N LYS A 380 3.50 -1.32 0.39
CA LYS A 380 4.92 -1.01 0.56
C LYS A 380 5.38 -0.11 -0.58
N PHE A 381 5.79 1.11 -0.28
CA PHE A 381 6.24 2.12 -1.24
C PHE A 381 7.77 2.21 -1.33
N PHE A 382 8.24 2.76 -2.45
CA PHE A 382 9.64 3.06 -2.73
C PHE A 382 10.56 1.83 -2.58
N THR A 383 10.09 0.69 -3.07
CA THR A 383 10.76 -0.62 -2.95
C THR A 383 12.07 -0.72 -3.72
N MET A 384 12.37 0.27 -4.55
CA MET A 384 13.62 0.37 -5.29
C MET A 384 14.78 0.89 -4.43
N LEU A 385 14.50 1.58 -3.33
CA LEU A 385 15.52 2.04 -2.40
C LEU A 385 16.02 0.87 -1.54
N ASP A 386 17.30 0.91 -1.16
CA ASP A 386 17.83 0.03 -0.12
C ASP A 386 16.98 0.13 1.15
N GLU A 387 16.77 -0.98 1.84
CA GLU A 387 15.76 -1.08 2.89
C GLU A 387 15.98 -0.07 4.04
N ASP A 388 17.22 0.08 4.51
CA ASP A 388 17.55 1.05 5.57
C ASP A 388 17.30 2.50 5.10
N ILE A 389 17.64 2.82 3.85
CA ILE A 389 17.39 4.15 3.26
C ILE A 389 15.89 4.38 3.11
N ALA A 390 15.15 3.38 2.65
CA ALA A 390 13.71 3.41 2.49
C ALA A 390 13.02 3.60 3.85
N ALA A 391 13.45 2.89 4.89
CA ALA A 391 12.93 3.03 6.25
C ALA A 391 13.18 4.44 6.80
N ASP A 392 14.41 4.94 6.69
CA ASP A 392 14.79 6.27 7.16
C ASP A 392 14.01 7.38 6.43
N VAL A 393 13.91 7.30 5.10
CA VAL A 393 13.21 8.33 4.32
C VAL A 393 11.70 8.27 4.54
N LYS A 394 11.10 7.08 4.63
CA LYS A 394 9.64 6.93 4.80
C LYS A 394 9.16 7.30 6.20
N ALA A 395 10.04 7.24 7.21
CA ALA A 395 9.75 7.72 8.55
C ALA A 395 9.75 9.26 8.67
N GLN A 396 10.30 9.98 7.68
CA GLN A 396 10.32 11.44 7.69
C GLN A 396 8.90 12.02 7.68
N ASN A 397 8.72 13.11 8.43
CA ASN A 397 7.56 13.98 8.36
C ASN A 397 8.03 15.43 8.57
N ASN A 398 8.73 15.95 7.57
CA ASN A 398 9.33 17.29 7.60
C ASN A 398 8.64 18.21 6.58
N PRO A 399 7.48 18.83 6.90
CA PRO A 399 6.75 19.70 5.97
C PRO A 399 7.60 20.83 5.35
N SER A 400 8.59 21.35 6.09
CA SER A 400 9.48 22.41 5.61
C SER A 400 10.34 22.00 4.41
N ASP A 401 10.74 20.72 4.33
CA ASP A 401 11.46 20.17 3.17
C ASP A 401 10.60 20.19 1.89
N TRP A 402 9.28 20.40 2.08
CA TRP A 402 8.28 20.49 1.04
C TRP A 402 7.76 21.92 0.82
N GLY A 403 8.33 22.93 1.50
CA GLY A 403 7.86 24.31 1.43
C GLY A 403 6.47 24.50 2.06
N ILE A 404 6.09 23.62 2.99
CA ILE A 404 4.89 23.73 3.82
C ILE A 404 5.31 24.34 5.16
N ASN A 405 4.84 25.55 5.45
CA ASN A 405 5.17 26.29 6.67
C ASN A 405 4.21 25.98 7.82
#